data_AF-A0A4U9HW82-F1
#
_entry.id   AF-A0A4U9HW82-F1
#
_cell.length_a   1.000
_cell.length_b   1.000
_cell.length_c   1.000
_cell.angle_alpha   90.00
_cell.angle_beta   90.00
_cell.angle_gamma   90.00
#
_symmetry.space_group_name_H-M   'P 1'
#
loop_
_entity.id
_entity.type
_entity.pdbx_description
1 polymer ?
#
loop_
_entity_poly.entity_id
_entity_poly.type
_entity_poly.pdbx_seq_one_letter_code
_entity_poly.pdbx_strand_id
1 'polypeptide(L)' 'MELKQSSLTLTHEQRCHVCHELRHRIKSMVGISTDVTIVNCGSIPRSEGKACRVFDLRKVAANG' A
#
# COMPACT_ATOMS: atom_id res chain seq x y z
N MET A 1 8.41 -27.47 -11.07
CA MET A 1 9.10 -26.19 -11.32
C MET A 1 9.16 -25.43 -10.01
N GLU A 2 10.31 -25.45 -9.33
CA GLU A 2 10.50 -24.67 -8.11
C GLU A 2 10.68 -23.20 -8.50
N LEU A 3 9.68 -22.37 -8.19
CA LEU A 3 9.82 -20.93 -8.34
C LEU A 3 10.86 -20.43 -7.32
N LYS A 4 11.98 -19.93 -7.83
CA LYS A 4 13.02 -19.25 -7.05
C LYS A 4 12.39 -18.15 -6.19
N GLN A 5 12.37 -18.37 -4.89
CA GLN A 5 11.84 -17.49 -3.85
C GLN A 5 12.40 -16.05 -3.90
N SER A 6 13.55 -15.85 -4.53
CA SER A 6 14.25 -14.56 -4.64
C SER A 6 13.54 -13.52 -5.51
N SER A 7 12.57 -13.92 -6.35
CA SER A 7 11.84 -12.98 -7.22
C SER A 7 10.59 -12.34 -6.57
N LEU A 8 10.31 -12.64 -5.30
CA LEU A 8 9.04 -12.28 -4.65
C LEU A 8 9.11 -11.03 -3.75
N THR A 9 10.26 -10.37 -3.65
CA THR A 9 10.47 -9.22 -2.75
C THR A 9 11.19 -8.07 -3.44
N LEU A 10 10.60 -6.88 -3.40
CA LEU A 10 11.23 -5.64 -3.88
C LEU A 10 12.32 -5.15 -2.92
N THR A 11 13.43 -4.64 -3.47
CA THR A 11 14.47 -3.93 -2.70
C THR A 11 13.92 -2.63 -2.11
N HIS A 12 14.65 -2.04 -1.16
CA HIS A 12 14.26 -0.76 -0.56
C HIS A 12 14.13 0.36 -1.60
N GLU A 13 15.11 0.47 -2.50
CA GLU A 13 15.11 1.48 -3.57
C GLU A 13 13.92 1.31 -4.51
N GLN A 14 13.62 0.08 -4.93
CA GLN A 14 12.45 -0.22 -5.76
C GLN A 14 11.14 0.17 -5.06
N ARG A 15 11.01 -0.10 -3.76
CA ARG A 15 9.83 0.31 -2.98
C ARG A 15 9.69 1.83 -2.91
N CYS A 16 10.79 2.55 -2.71
CA CYS A 16 10.81 4.02 -2.70
C CYS A 16 10.37 4.57 -4.07
N HIS A 17 10.89 4.01 -5.16
CA HIS A 17 10.51 4.40 -6.51
C HIS A 17 9.00 4.20 -6.77
N VAL A 18 8.48 3.00 -6.50
CA VAL A 18 7.05 2.68 -6.66
C VAL A 18 6.19 3.59 -5.78
N CYS A 19 6.60 3.84 -4.54
CA CYS A 19 5.88 4.75 -3.64
C CYS A 19 5.77 6.16 -4.23
N HIS A 20 6.88 6.70 -4.76
CA HIS A 20 6.90 8.02 -5.36
C HIS A 20 6.02 8.10 -6.61
N GLU A 21 6.10 7.11 -7.50
CA GLU A 21 5.27 7.03 -8.70
C GLU A 21 3.77 6.99 -8.35
N LEU A 22 3.38 6.14 -7.40
CA LEU A 22 1.99 6.01 -6.96
C LEU A 22 1.46 7.30 -6.34
N ARG A 23 2.25 7.96 -5.48
CA ARG A 23 1.89 9.27 -4.90
C ARG A 23 1.66 10.31 -5.98
N HIS A 24 2.59 10.42 -6.93
CA HIS A 24 2.50 11.37 -8.03
C HIS A 24 1.25 11.11 -8.88
N ARG A 25 0.99 9.84 -9.22
CA ARG A 25 -0.14 9.46 -10.07
C ARG A 25 -1.48 9.68 -9.37
N ILE A 26 -1.60 9.36 -8.08
CA ILE A 26 -2.81 9.68 -7.29
C ILE A 26 -3.02 11.20 -7.23
N LYS A 27 -1.96 11.98 -6.99
CA LYS A 27 -2.04 13.44 -6.97
C LYS A 27 -2.50 14.00 -8.32
N SER A 28 -1.94 13.51 -9.41
CA SER A 28 -2.28 13.95 -10.77
C SER A 28 -3.71 13.57 -11.18
N MET A 29 -4.11 12.32 -10.92
CA MET A 29 -5.40 11.79 -11.37
C MET A 29 -6.59 12.17 -10.46
N VAL A 30 -6.36 12.31 -9.15
CA VAL A 30 -7.43 12.52 -8.15
C VAL A 30 -7.33 13.91 -7.49
N GLY A 31 -6.16 14.55 -7.51
CA GLY A 31 -5.96 15.89 -6.94
C GLY A 31 -5.55 15.93 -5.47
N ILE A 32 -5.46 14.77 -4.79
CA ILE A 32 -5.15 14.68 -3.35
C ILE A 32 -3.70 14.26 -3.09
N SER A 33 -3.11 14.79 -2.02
CA SER A 33 -1.86 14.25 -1.46
C SER A 33 -2.18 13.06 -0.57
N THR A 34 -1.37 12.01 -0.65
CA THR A 34 -1.55 10.79 0.15
C THR A 34 -0.21 10.22 0.56
N ASP A 35 -0.19 9.56 1.70
CA ASP A 35 0.90 8.65 2.06
C ASP A 35 0.66 7.27 1.46
N VAL A 36 1.74 6.57 1.12
CA VAL A 36 1.71 5.27 0.46
C VAL A 36 2.75 4.38 1.14
N THR A 37 2.37 3.16 1.48
CA THR A 37 3.26 2.17 2.08
C THR A 37 3.20 0.88 1.28
N ILE A 38 4.36 0.41 0.80
CA ILE A 38 4.47 -0.87 0.07
C ILE A 38 4.66 -2.00 1.07
N VAL A 39 3.71 -2.94 1.08
CA VAL A 39 3.71 -4.11 1.96
C VAL A 39 3.91 -5.39 1.14
N ASN A 40 4.33 -6.48 1.80
CA ASN A 40 4.50 -7.76 1.13
C ASN A 40 3.15 -8.39 0.76
N CYS A 41 3.17 -9.32 -0.19
CA CYS A 41 2.00 -10.11 -0.53
C CYS A 41 1.47 -10.86 0.70
N GLY A 42 0.15 -10.80 0.92
CA GLY A 42 -0.50 -11.42 2.07
C GLY A 42 -0.47 -10.62 3.37
N SER A 43 0.27 -9.50 3.44
CA SER A 43 0.34 -8.67 4.66
C SER A 43 -0.95 -7.91 4.98
N ILE A 44 -1.79 -7.64 3.97
CA ILE A 44 -3.10 -7.03 4.19
C ILE A 44 -4.10 -8.16 4.47
N PRO A 45 -4.74 -8.18 5.65
CA PRO A 45 -5.70 -9.21 5.99
C PRO A 45 -6.87 -9.17 5.00
N ARG A 46 -7.12 -10.30 4.35
CA ARG A 46 -8.29 -10.50 3.52
C ARG A 46 -9.32 -11.19 4.40
N SER A 47 -10.49 -10.57 4.64
CA SER A 47 -11.59 -11.36 5.20
C SER A 47 -11.99 -12.40 4.16
N GLU A 48 -12.52 -13.55 4.58
CA GLU A 48 -12.93 -14.69 3.73
C GLU A 48 -14.04 -14.38 2.70
N GLY A 49 -14.33 -13.10 2.45
CA GLY A 49 -15.22 -12.66 1.38
C GLY A 49 -14.93 -11.26 0.80
N LYS A 50 -14.11 -10.39 1.42
CA LYS A 50 -13.70 -9.07 0.89
C LYS A 50 -12.57 -8.43 1.72
N ALA A 51 -11.57 -7.82 1.10
CA ALA A 51 -10.64 -6.96 1.85
C ALA A 51 -11.37 -5.69 2.32
N CYS A 52 -11.24 -5.32 3.59
CA CYS A 52 -11.71 -4.00 4.07
C CYS A 52 -10.74 -2.95 3.51
N ARG A 53 -11.21 -2.12 2.56
CA ARG A 53 -10.35 -1.21 1.78
C ARG A 53 -10.20 0.18 2.41
N VAL A 54 -11.13 0.55 3.28
CA VAL A 54 -11.21 1.88 3.88
C VAL A 54 -11.48 1.72 5.37
N PHE A 55 -10.58 2.26 6.17
CA PHE A 55 -10.78 2.44 7.60
C PHE A 55 -10.81 3.95 7.86
N ASP A 56 -11.98 4.47 8.21
CA ASP A 56 -12.11 5.89 8.55
C ASP A 56 -11.79 6.11 10.03
N LEU A 57 -10.60 6.65 10.29
CA LEU A 57 -10.08 6.88 11.64
C LEU A 57 -10.15 8.34 12.08
N ARG A 58 -10.82 9.22 11.32
CA ARG A 58 -10.83 10.67 11.59
C ARG A 58 -11.41 11.03 12.96
N LYS A 59 -12.39 10.26 13.44
CA LYS A 59 -12.98 10.45 14.79
C LYS A 59 -12.13 9.87 15.92
N VAL A 60 -11.25 8.94 15.62
CA VAL A 60 -10.35 8.32 16.61
C VAL A 60 -9.20 9.29 16.93
N ALA A 61 -8.66 9.97 15.90
CA ALA A 61 -7.59 10.95 16.07
C ALA A 61 -8.02 12.26 16.75
N ALA A 62 -9.31 12.62 16.69
CA ALA A 62 -9.82 13.89 17.24
C ALA A 62 -10.10 13.86 18.76
N ASN A 63 -10.02 12.70 19.41
CA ASN A 63 -10.29 12.51 20.85
C ASN A 63 -9.04 12.08 21.63
N GLY A 64 -7.85 12.29 21.08
CA GLY A 64 -6.56 11.99 21.70
C GLY A 64 -5.79 13.25 22.05
#